data_AF-A0A8I6X7Q6-F1
#
_entry.id   AF-A0A8I6X7Q6-F1
#
_cell.length_a   1.000
_cell.length_b   1.000
_cell.length_c   1.000
_cell.angle_alpha   90.00
_cell.angle_beta   90.00
_cell.angle_gamma   90.00
#
_symmetry.space_group_name_H-M   'P 1'
#
loop_
_entity.id
_entity.type
_entity.pdbx_description
1 polymer ?
#
loop_
_entity_poly.entity_id
_entity_poly.type
_entity_poly.pdbx_seq_one_letter_code
_entity_poly.pdbx_strand_id
1 'polypeptide(L)'
;MPSRVLFFPYSLSLRKQDVESCPEFIGIAQSQRPKPSPPTPHRRRSPPPPSPMDLSAVHAALSAKSYSAMATLCDDLLLQVASRGVATDDWPYAVHLLAHLYLNDLNSARFLWKTVPQEVKDAHPELGAIWKIGQCLWNRDYAGVYTSAQGFEWGPEIADFMAGFLESYRKRIFELLTSAYTTISIADVAHFMGMSEEDATNYAVQNGWSLDAAAKMLTVRKQKPQTNQKLDASKLQRLTECVFHLEH
;
A
#
# COMPACT_ATOMS: atom_id res chain seq x y z
N MET A 1 -0.36 9.50 -45.47
CA MET A 1 -0.82 10.55 -46.40
C MET A 1 -1.93 9.95 -47.26
N PRO A 2 -3.15 10.53 -47.40
CA PRO A 2 -3.74 11.68 -46.72
C PRO A 2 -5.10 11.40 -46.04
N SER A 3 -5.39 12.26 -45.06
CA SER A 3 -6.66 12.94 -44.75
C SER A 3 -8.01 12.23 -44.91
N ARG A 4 -8.76 12.12 -43.81
CA ARG A 4 -10.19 12.51 -43.79
C ARG A 4 -10.67 12.87 -42.38
N VAL A 5 -10.78 14.18 -42.20
CA VAL A 5 -11.53 14.86 -41.14
C VAL A 5 -13.03 14.63 -41.40
N LEU A 6 -13.76 14.19 -40.38
CA LEU A 6 -15.22 14.26 -40.34
C LEU A 6 -15.66 15.06 -39.12
N PHE A 7 -16.01 16.32 -39.38
CA PHE A 7 -16.96 17.11 -38.61
C PHE A 7 -18.38 16.61 -38.91
N PHE A 8 -19.30 16.66 -37.93
CA PHE A 8 -20.62 17.33 -37.92
C PHE A 8 -21.44 16.84 -36.68
N PRO A 9 -22.49 17.55 -36.23
CA PRO A 9 -22.53 18.19 -34.92
C PRO A 9 -23.82 17.83 -34.15
N TYR A 10 -23.98 18.33 -32.93
CA TYR A 10 -25.33 18.54 -32.38
C TYR A 10 -25.41 19.94 -31.77
N SER A 11 -26.02 20.84 -32.54
CA SER A 11 -26.50 22.16 -32.12
C SER A 11 -27.99 22.01 -31.83
N LEU A 12 -28.41 22.28 -30.59
CA LEU A 12 -29.82 22.52 -30.28
C LEU A 12 -30.02 24.03 -30.08
N SER A 13 -30.44 24.68 -31.15
CA SER A 13 -31.00 26.03 -31.13
C SER A 13 -32.49 25.91 -30.85
N LEU A 14 -32.96 26.49 -29.75
CA LEU A 14 -34.39 26.73 -29.52
C LEU A 14 -34.61 28.23 -29.46
N ARG A 15 -35.16 28.75 -30.56
CA ARG A 15 -35.58 30.14 -30.77
C ARG A 15 -37.12 30.14 -30.75
N LYS A 16 -37.74 30.89 -29.84
CA LYS A 16 -39.13 31.37 -29.91
C LYS A 16 -39.11 32.80 -29.39
N GLN A 17 -39.10 33.77 -30.30
CA GLN A 17 -40.26 34.47 -30.88
C GLN A 17 -40.75 35.61 -29.97
N ASP A 18 -40.30 36.81 -30.34
CA ASP A 18 -40.91 38.10 -30.05
C ASP A 18 -42.36 38.17 -30.56
N VAL A 19 -43.22 38.84 -29.80
CA VAL A 19 -44.51 39.39 -30.25
C VAL A 19 -44.62 40.82 -29.73
N GLU A 20 -45.02 41.70 -30.65
CA GLU A 20 -45.08 43.17 -30.63
C GLU A 20 -46.04 43.85 -29.63
N SER A 21 -45.64 45.08 -29.27
CA SER A 21 -46.37 46.37 -29.15
C SER A 21 -47.65 46.59 -28.31
N CYS A 22 -47.49 47.42 -27.26
CA CYS A 22 -48.15 48.72 -26.87
C CYS A 22 -49.67 48.97 -27.08
N PRO A 23 -50.35 49.93 -26.36
CA PRO A 23 -49.87 51.04 -25.49
C PRO A 23 -50.67 51.33 -24.18
N GLU A 24 -50.20 52.35 -23.45
CA GLU A 24 -50.81 53.24 -22.42
C GLU A 24 -51.96 52.78 -21.51
N PHE A 25 -51.74 52.82 -20.18
CA PHE A 25 -52.81 53.16 -19.22
C PHE A 25 -52.28 53.95 -18.02
N ILE A 26 -53.13 54.87 -17.59
CA ILE A 26 -52.93 56.01 -16.68
C ILE A 26 -52.75 55.57 -15.22
N GLY A 27 -52.04 56.41 -14.46
CA GLY A 27 -51.52 56.12 -13.13
C GLY A 27 -52.54 55.99 -12.00
N ILE A 28 -52.14 55.22 -10.99
CA ILE A 28 -52.58 55.36 -9.59
C ILE A 28 -51.35 55.17 -8.70
N ALA A 29 -51.02 56.18 -7.92
CA ALA A 29 -49.93 56.18 -6.96
C ALA A 29 -50.19 55.17 -5.83
N GLN A 30 -49.42 54.07 -5.80
CA GLN A 30 -49.40 53.17 -4.66
C GLN A 30 -48.33 53.62 -3.66
N SER A 31 -48.79 53.98 -2.46
CA SER A 31 -47.99 54.25 -1.28
C SER A 31 -47.14 53.01 -0.92
N GLN A 32 -45.84 53.07 -1.18
CA GLN A 32 -44.91 52.02 -0.81
C GLN A 32 -44.59 52.10 0.69
N ARG A 33 -45.11 51.16 1.48
CA ARG A 33 -44.49 50.83 2.77
C ARG A 33 -43.16 50.13 2.50
N PRO A 34 -42.07 50.44 3.24
CA PRO A 34 -40.81 49.73 3.07
C PRO A 34 -41.00 48.25 3.46
N LYS A 35 -40.65 47.35 2.53
CA LYS A 35 -40.57 45.91 2.79
C LYS A 35 -39.45 45.66 3.82
N PRO A 36 -39.65 44.79 4.84
CA PRO A 36 -38.58 44.39 5.74
C PRO A 36 -37.49 43.68 4.93
N SER A 37 -36.24 44.01 5.23
CA SER A 37 -35.05 43.42 4.62
C SER A 37 -35.01 41.90 4.82
N PRO A 38 -34.56 41.12 3.82
CA PRO A 38 -34.38 39.68 3.99
C PRO A 38 -33.34 39.40 5.08
N PRO A 39 -33.51 38.34 5.88
CA PRO A 39 -32.50 37.95 6.87
C PRO A 39 -31.19 37.68 6.14
N THR A 40 -30.12 38.31 6.62
CA THR A 40 -28.75 38.15 6.17
C THR A 40 -28.46 36.64 6.07
N PRO A 41 -27.97 36.12 4.93
CA PRO A 41 -27.55 34.73 4.89
C PRO A 41 -26.46 34.58 5.94
N HIS A 42 -26.71 33.73 6.95
CA HIS A 42 -25.67 33.32 7.87
C HIS A 42 -24.50 32.87 7.03
N ARG A 43 -23.41 33.65 7.06
CA ARG A 43 -22.14 33.31 6.45
C ARG A 43 -21.81 31.91 6.94
N ARG A 44 -22.04 30.87 6.12
CA ARG A 44 -21.49 29.54 6.35
C ARG A 44 -20.01 29.83 6.57
N ARG A 45 -19.53 29.61 7.80
CA ARG A 45 -18.11 29.67 8.06
C ARG A 45 -17.50 28.75 7.01
N SER A 46 -16.64 29.31 6.16
CA SER A 46 -15.81 28.52 5.28
C SER A 46 -15.22 27.40 6.13
N PRO A 47 -15.25 26.13 5.69
CA PRO A 47 -14.55 25.08 6.42
C PRO A 47 -13.12 25.58 6.70
N PRO A 48 -12.60 25.37 7.92
CA PRO A 48 -11.24 25.76 8.23
C PRO A 48 -10.32 25.19 7.15
N PRO A 49 -9.28 25.92 6.71
CA PRO A 49 -8.30 25.37 5.78
C PRO A 49 -7.80 24.04 6.35
N PRO A 50 -7.65 22.99 5.53
CA PRO A 50 -7.17 21.70 6.01
C PRO A 50 -5.87 21.95 6.76
N SER A 51 -5.85 21.63 8.05
CA SER A 51 -4.61 21.65 8.82
C SER A 51 -3.62 20.74 8.11
N PRO A 52 -2.37 21.18 7.86
CA PRO A 52 -1.39 20.36 7.18
C PRO A 52 -1.26 19.03 7.94
N MET A 53 -1.25 17.95 7.19
CA MET A 53 -1.19 16.61 7.72
C MET A 53 0.10 16.44 8.53
N ASP A 54 -0.02 15.99 9.78
CA ASP A 54 1.15 15.77 10.63
C ASP A 54 1.75 14.41 10.32
N LEU A 55 2.72 14.40 9.39
CA LEU A 55 3.48 13.22 9.00
C LEU A 55 4.74 13.02 9.86
N SER A 56 4.93 13.79 10.95
CA SER A 56 6.15 13.72 11.77
C SER A 56 6.40 12.33 12.35
N ALA A 57 5.33 11.61 12.73
CA ALA A 57 5.42 10.24 13.24
C ALA A 57 5.98 9.25 12.20
N VAL A 58 5.63 9.42 10.92
CA VAL A 58 6.13 8.57 9.82
C VAL A 58 7.62 8.83 9.59
N HIS A 59 8.03 10.10 9.56
CA HIS A 59 9.45 10.47 9.41
C HIS A 59 10.29 10.02 10.62
N ALA A 60 9.74 10.12 11.84
CA ALA A 60 10.38 9.60 13.05
C ALA A 60 10.54 8.08 12.99
N ALA A 61 9.53 7.35 12.52
CA ALA A 61 9.62 5.90 12.40
C ALA A 61 10.58 5.46 11.27
N LEU A 62 10.69 6.23 10.18
CA LEU A 62 11.67 6.00 9.10
C LEU A 62 13.10 6.17 9.63
N SER A 63 13.36 7.26 10.36
CA SER A 63 14.68 7.50 10.99
C SER A 63 15.02 6.47 12.06
N ALA A 64 14.03 5.97 12.81
CA ALA A 64 14.19 4.91 13.80
C ALA A 64 14.31 3.50 13.18
N LYS A 65 14.13 3.34 11.86
CA LYS A 65 14.14 2.05 11.13
C LYS A 65 13.15 1.01 11.69
N SER A 66 12.08 1.47 12.33
CA SER A 66 11.03 0.60 12.90
C SER A 66 9.99 0.28 11.83
N TYR A 67 10.38 -0.54 10.85
CA TYR A 67 9.56 -0.81 9.67
C TYR A 67 8.33 -1.68 9.93
N SER A 68 8.36 -2.54 10.94
CA SER A 68 7.25 -3.44 11.28
C SER A 68 6.01 -2.70 11.81
N ALA A 69 6.20 -1.60 12.55
CA ALA A 69 5.11 -0.78 13.06
C ALA A 69 4.58 0.22 12.02
N MET A 70 5.31 0.42 10.92
CA MET A 70 5.04 1.49 9.96
C MET A 70 3.67 1.35 9.28
N ALA A 71 3.27 0.13 8.92
CA ALA A 71 2.00 -0.09 8.23
C ALA A 71 0.81 0.29 9.13
N THR A 72 0.81 -0.20 10.38
CA THR A 72 -0.24 0.10 11.36
C THR A 72 -0.31 1.60 11.66
N LEU A 73 0.84 2.26 11.80
CA LEU A 73 0.89 3.71 11.98
C LEU A 73 0.30 4.46 10.79
N CYS A 74 0.61 4.04 9.56
CA CYS A 74 0.05 4.64 8.35
C CYS A 74 -1.46 4.42 8.25
N ASP A 75 -1.95 3.22 8.58
CA ASP A 75 -3.38 2.88 8.59
C ASP A 75 -4.15 3.72 9.62
N ASP A 76 -3.63 3.85 10.85
CA ASP A 76 -4.24 4.64 11.92
C ASP A 76 -4.30 6.13 11.55
N LEU A 77 -3.22 6.66 10.98
CA LEU A 77 -3.18 8.04 10.50
C LEU A 77 -4.14 8.25 9.32
N LEU A 78 -4.24 7.30 8.40
CA LEU A 78 -5.15 7.36 7.25
C LEU A 78 -6.61 7.37 7.73
N LEU A 79 -6.96 6.55 8.72
CA LEU A 79 -8.29 6.52 9.33
C LEU A 79 -8.62 7.85 10.02
N GLN A 80 -7.66 8.43 10.74
CA GLN A 80 -7.83 9.75 11.37
C GLN A 80 -8.06 10.84 10.32
N VAL A 81 -7.29 10.83 9.22
CA VAL A 81 -7.45 11.79 8.12
C VAL A 81 -8.81 11.64 7.44
N ALA A 82 -9.24 10.41 7.19
CA ALA A 82 -10.56 10.10 6.64
C ALA A 82 -11.70 10.60 7.57
N SER A 83 -11.54 10.46 8.89
CA SER A 83 -12.53 10.95 9.87
C SER A 83 -12.66 12.48 9.88
N ARG A 84 -11.59 13.19 9.51
CA ARG A 84 -11.53 14.66 9.47
C ARG A 84 -11.92 15.22 8.10
N GLY A 85 -12.06 14.38 7.07
CA GLY A 85 -12.36 14.81 5.70
C GLY A 85 -11.25 15.64 5.06
N VAL A 86 -9.99 15.46 5.49
CA VAL A 86 -8.83 16.16 4.93
C VAL A 86 -8.42 15.48 3.62
N ALA A 87 -8.04 16.27 2.60
CA ALA A 87 -7.58 15.76 1.32
C ALA A 87 -6.32 14.91 1.49
N THR A 88 -6.26 13.76 0.82
CA THR A 88 -5.13 12.81 0.87
C THR A 88 -4.18 12.96 -0.31
N ASP A 89 -4.18 14.12 -0.96
CA ASP A 89 -3.39 14.37 -2.17
C ASP A 89 -1.88 14.31 -1.88
N ASP A 90 -1.45 14.79 -0.72
CA ASP A 90 -0.05 14.81 -0.27
C ASP A 90 0.35 13.58 0.58
N TRP A 91 -0.44 12.51 0.57
CA TRP A 91 -0.16 11.33 1.39
C TRP A 91 1.08 10.57 0.88
N PRO A 92 1.98 10.06 1.75
CA PRO A 92 3.16 9.29 1.35
C PRO A 92 2.77 7.85 0.94
N TYR A 93 2.07 7.72 -0.20
CA TYR A 93 1.56 6.43 -0.70
C TYR A 93 2.67 5.41 -0.97
N ALA A 94 3.86 5.87 -1.39
CA ALA A 94 5.01 4.99 -1.63
C ALA A 94 5.46 4.28 -0.34
N VAL A 95 5.65 5.04 0.74
CA VAL A 95 6.05 4.51 2.05
C VAL A 95 4.97 3.59 2.62
N HIS A 96 3.69 3.99 2.49
CA HIS A 96 2.57 3.18 2.97
C HIS A 96 2.49 1.83 2.23
N LEU A 97 2.59 1.85 0.89
CA LEU A 97 2.57 0.63 0.10
C LEU A 97 3.76 -0.28 0.43
N LEU A 98 4.95 0.29 0.58
CA LEU A 98 6.16 -0.45 0.95
C LEU A 98 6.05 -1.07 2.36
N ALA A 99 5.40 -0.39 3.30
CA ALA A 99 5.16 -0.91 4.64
C ALA A 99 4.27 -2.17 4.63
N HIS A 100 3.20 -2.21 3.83
CA HIS A 100 2.40 -3.43 3.69
C HIS A 100 3.19 -4.59 3.05
N LEU A 101 4.04 -4.27 2.06
CA LEU A 101 4.91 -5.26 1.42
C LEU A 101 5.92 -5.84 2.43
N TYR A 102 6.46 -5.01 3.31
CA TYR A 102 7.36 -5.44 4.40
C TYR A 102 6.70 -6.43 5.35
N LEU A 103 5.43 -6.20 5.72
CA LEU A 103 4.65 -7.12 6.56
C LEU A 103 4.15 -8.37 5.83
N ASN A 104 4.43 -8.52 4.54
CA ASN A 104 3.91 -9.58 3.69
C ASN A 104 2.37 -9.56 3.53
N ASP A 105 1.72 -8.44 3.80
CA ASP A 105 0.28 -8.31 3.58
C ASP A 105 0.00 -7.80 2.17
N LEU A 106 0.07 -8.73 1.21
CA LEU A 106 -0.17 -8.45 -0.19
C LEU A 106 -1.62 -8.05 -0.48
N ASN A 107 -2.57 -8.44 0.38
CA ASN A 107 -3.97 -8.09 0.20
C ASN A 107 -4.20 -6.62 0.50
N SER A 108 -3.72 -6.14 1.65
CA SER A 108 -3.80 -4.72 2.04
C SER A 108 -3.08 -3.82 1.04
N ALA A 109 -1.90 -4.23 0.57
CA ALA A 109 -1.18 -3.53 -0.50
C ALA A 109 -2.01 -3.41 -1.79
N ARG A 110 -2.70 -4.48 -2.20
CA ARG A 110 -3.57 -4.49 -3.39
C ARG A 110 -4.81 -3.62 -3.22
N PHE A 111 -5.40 -3.61 -2.03
CA PHE A 111 -6.54 -2.74 -1.74
C PHE A 111 -6.11 -1.27 -1.83
N LEU A 112 -4.99 -0.92 -1.20
CA LEU A 112 -4.42 0.42 -1.28
C LEU A 112 -4.15 0.84 -2.74
N TRP A 113 -3.51 -0.01 -3.54
CA TRP A 113 -3.25 0.30 -4.96
C TRP A 113 -4.54 0.58 -5.76
N LYS A 114 -5.65 -0.08 -5.43
CA LYS A 114 -6.94 0.16 -6.09
C LYS A 114 -7.60 1.48 -5.65
N THR A 115 -7.41 1.89 -4.41
CA THR A 115 -8.00 3.13 -3.88
C THR A 115 -7.23 4.38 -4.31
N VAL A 116 -5.94 4.25 -4.65
CA VAL A 116 -5.12 5.39 -5.10
C VAL A 116 -5.63 5.93 -6.45
N PRO A 117 -5.93 7.25 -6.56
CA PRO A 117 -6.31 7.90 -7.80
C PRO A 117 -5.27 7.74 -8.91
N GLN A 118 -5.69 7.81 -10.17
CA GLN A 118 -4.77 7.61 -11.29
C GLN A 118 -3.76 8.76 -11.42
N GLU A 119 -4.18 9.96 -11.02
CA GLU A 119 -3.39 11.19 -11.03
C GLU A 119 -2.12 11.03 -10.17
N VAL A 120 -2.24 10.38 -9.01
CA VAL A 120 -1.12 10.11 -8.09
C VAL A 120 -0.18 9.04 -8.65
N LYS A 121 -0.72 8.04 -9.35
CA LYS A 121 0.08 6.98 -9.99
C LYS A 121 0.94 7.50 -11.12
N ASP A 122 0.40 8.44 -11.89
CA ASP A 122 1.10 9.06 -13.01
C ASP A 122 2.13 10.10 -12.53
N ALA A 123 1.85 10.78 -11.40
CA ALA A 123 2.76 11.73 -10.78
C ALA A 123 3.97 11.08 -10.09
N HIS A 124 3.81 9.88 -9.52
CA HIS A 124 4.85 9.21 -8.73
C HIS A 124 5.26 7.85 -9.33
N PRO A 125 6.30 7.81 -10.19
CA PRO A 125 6.76 6.55 -10.80
C PRO A 125 7.29 5.55 -9.76
N GLU A 126 7.72 6.02 -8.59
CA GLU A 126 8.13 5.18 -7.45
C GLU A 126 7.02 4.22 -7.02
N LEU A 127 5.77 4.68 -6.99
CA LEU A 127 4.62 3.87 -6.59
C LEU A 127 4.39 2.72 -7.58
N GLY A 128 4.56 2.99 -8.88
CA GLY A 128 4.51 1.97 -9.92
C GLY A 128 5.62 0.93 -9.79
N ALA A 129 6.83 1.34 -9.44
CA ALA A 129 7.95 0.43 -9.20
C ALA A 129 7.71 -0.46 -7.97
N ILE A 130 7.23 0.11 -6.85
CA ILE A 130 6.87 -0.64 -5.65
C ILE A 130 5.75 -1.65 -5.95
N TRP A 131 4.76 -1.24 -6.75
CA TRP A 131 3.68 -2.15 -7.16
C TRP A 131 4.19 -3.30 -8.03
N LYS A 132 5.15 -3.07 -8.93
CA LYS A 132 5.80 -4.15 -9.71
C LYS A 132 6.48 -5.17 -8.78
N ILE A 133 7.17 -4.72 -7.73
CA ILE A 133 7.73 -5.63 -6.70
C ILE A 133 6.61 -6.45 -6.05
N GLY A 134 5.49 -5.81 -5.71
CA GLY A 134 4.29 -6.48 -5.22
C GLY A 134 3.73 -7.53 -6.17
N GLN A 135 3.77 -7.28 -7.49
CA GLN A 135 3.35 -8.25 -8.51
C GLN A 135 4.30 -9.45 -8.57
N CYS A 136 5.61 -9.23 -8.50
CA CYS A 136 6.60 -10.32 -8.43
C CYS A 136 6.37 -11.18 -7.17
N LEU A 137 6.13 -10.56 -6.01
CA LEU A 137 5.80 -11.27 -4.78
C LEU A 137 4.51 -12.10 -4.91
N TRP A 138 3.48 -11.54 -5.56
CA TRP A 138 2.22 -12.24 -5.80
C TRP A 138 2.39 -13.47 -6.69
N ASN A 139 3.19 -13.34 -7.76
CA ASN A 139 3.48 -14.43 -8.69
C ASN A 139 4.55 -15.40 -8.20
N ARG A 140 5.12 -15.17 -7.00
CA ARG A 140 6.26 -15.91 -6.44
C ARG A 140 7.48 -15.91 -7.35
N ASP A 141 7.67 -14.82 -8.09
CA ASP A 141 8.87 -14.58 -8.88
C ASP A 141 9.96 -14.01 -7.97
N TYR A 142 10.81 -14.89 -7.45
CA TYR A 142 11.85 -14.53 -6.50
C TYR A 142 12.95 -13.66 -7.12
N ALA A 143 13.38 -13.99 -8.34
CA ALA A 143 14.38 -13.22 -9.07
C ALA A 143 13.83 -11.84 -9.48
N GLY A 144 12.58 -11.79 -9.94
CA GLY A 144 11.91 -10.56 -10.36
C GLY A 144 11.80 -9.51 -9.25
N VAL A 145 11.73 -9.91 -7.98
CA VAL A 145 11.76 -8.97 -6.83
C VAL A 145 13.07 -8.18 -6.81
N TYR A 146 14.21 -8.86 -6.94
CA TYR A 146 15.52 -8.20 -6.90
C TYR A 146 15.78 -7.36 -8.15
N THR A 147 15.40 -7.88 -9.34
CA THR A 147 15.52 -7.14 -10.60
C THR A 147 14.67 -5.87 -10.58
N SER A 148 13.44 -5.95 -10.06
CA SER A 148 12.55 -4.78 -9.95
C SER A 148 13.04 -3.77 -8.93
N ALA A 149 13.64 -4.22 -7.83
CA ALA A 149 14.21 -3.34 -6.81
C ALA A 149 15.48 -2.62 -7.28
N GLN A 150 16.31 -3.26 -8.12
CA GLN A 150 17.55 -2.67 -8.66
C GLN A 150 17.30 -1.84 -9.93
N GLY A 151 16.24 -2.11 -10.67
CA GLY A 151 15.91 -1.44 -11.92
C GLY A 151 15.31 -0.04 -11.78
N PHE A 152 15.15 0.47 -10.56
CA PHE A 152 14.56 1.77 -10.27
C PHE A 152 15.46 2.60 -9.35
N GLU A 153 15.59 3.90 -9.64
CA GLU A 153 16.35 4.83 -8.81
C GLU A 153 15.46 5.40 -7.71
N TRP A 154 15.68 4.95 -6.47
CA TRP A 154 14.91 5.35 -5.30
C TRP A 154 15.44 6.64 -4.69
N GLY A 155 14.54 7.51 -4.19
CA GLY A 155 14.93 8.58 -3.27
C GLY A 155 15.61 8.01 -2.01
N PRO A 156 16.50 8.78 -1.33
CA PRO A 156 17.36 8.26 -0.26
C PRO A 156 16.58 7.63 0.90
N GLU A 157 15.44 8.22 1.28
CA GLU A 157 14.59 7.70 2.36
C GLU A 157 13.96 6.34 2.00
N ILE A 158 13.51 6.19 0.76
CA ILE A 158 12.89 4.96 0.26
C ILE A 158 13.96 3.90 -0.02
N ALA A 159 15.16 4.31 -0.46
CA ALA A 159 16.29 3.41 -0.69
C ALA A 159 16.70 2.68 0.61
N ASP A 160 16.80 3.40 1.72
CA ASP A 160 17.10 2.83 3.03
C ASP A 160 16.03 1.85 3.49
N PHE A 161 14.75 2.19 3.27
CA PHE A 161 13.64 1.29 3.57
C PHE A 161 13.66 0.07 2.64
N MET A 162 13.93 0.25 1.35
CA MET A 162 13.99 -0.83 0.36
C MET A 162 15.14 -1.80 0.67
N ALA A 163 16.29 -1.31 1.10
CA ALA A 163 17.40 -2.14 1.55
C ALA A 163 17.00 -2.98 2.77
N GLY A 164 16.32 -2.39 3.75
CA GLY A 164 15.79 -3.11 4.92
C GLY A 164 14.72 -4.14 4.55
N PHE A 165 13.87 -3.83 3.57
CA PHE A 165 12.90 -4.78 3.00
C PHE A 165 13.60 -5.97 2.34
N LEU A 166 14.61 -5.73 1.49
CA LEU A 166 15.33 -6.81 0.81
C LEU A 166 16.07 -7.71 1.80
N GLU A 167 16.63 -7.15 2.87
CA GLU A 167 17.27 -7.94 3.93
C GLU A 167 16.25 -8.83 4.67
N SER A 168 15.11 -8.27 5.05
CA SER A 168 14.00 -9.02 5.68
C SER A 168 13.47 -10.12 4.76
N TYR A 169 13.27 -9.78 3.48
CA TYR A 169 12.84 -10.73 2.46
C TYR A 169 13.82 -11.89 2.31
N ARG A 170 15.13 -11.61 2.20
CA ARG A 170 16.18 -12.64 2.13
C ARG A 170 16.17 -13.57 3.33
N LYS A 171 16.03 -13.02 4.55
CA LYS A 171 15.92 -13.83 5.78
C LYS A 171 14.71 -14.78 5.71
N ARG A 172 13.55 -14.27 5.31
CA ARG A 172 12.33 -15.09 5.16
C ARG A 172 12.46 -16.18 4.11
N ILE A 173 13.06 -15.87 2.96
CA ILE A 173 13.34 -16.87 1.93
C ILE A 173 14.30 -17.93 2.46
N PHE A 174 15.35 -17.53 3.17
CA PHE A 174 16.30 -18.47 3.76
C PHE A 174 15.64 -19.41 4.80
N GLU A 175 14.76 -18.89 5.66
CA GLU A 175 13.95 -19.69 6.58
C GLU A 175 13.02 -20.66 5.84
N LEU A 176 12.40 -20.21 4.75
CA LEU A 176 11.58 -21.05 3.89
C LEU A 176 12.40 -22.19 3.28
N LEU A 177 13.57 -21.91 2.73
CA LEU A 177 14.48 -22.93 2.18
C LEU A 177 14.92 -23.91 3.27
N THR A 178 15.23 -23.39 4.46
CA THR A 178 15.62 -24.20 5.62
C THR A 178 14.53 -25.19 6.03
N SER A 179 13.26 -24.77 5.99
CA SER A 179 12.14 -25.62 6.38
C SER A 179 11.69 -26.59 5.28
N ALA A 180 11.75 -26.18 4.02
CA ALA A 180 11.23 -26.95 2.88
C ALA A 180 12.19 -28.03 2.37
N TYR A 181 13.50 -27.75 2.35
CA TYR A 181 14.48 -28.63 1.70
C TYR A 181 15.34 -29.39 2.71
N THR A 182 15.82 -30.56 2.29
CA THR A 182 16.91 -31.31 2.96
C THR A 182 18.22 -31.10 2.25
N THR A 183 18.17 -31.07 0.92
CA THR A 183 19.27 -30.78 0.01
C THR A 183 18.74 -29.86 -1.09
N ILE A 184 19.54 -28.88 -1.50
CA ILE A 184 19.19 -27.90 -2.55
C ILE A 184 20.44 -27.54 -3.35
N SER A 185 20.29 -27.25 -4.66
CA SER A 185 21.43 -26.86 -5.49
C SER A 185 21.89 -25.44 -5.17
N ILE A 186 23.18 -25.14 -5.39
CA ILE A 186 23.72 -23.79 -5.18
C ILE A 186 23.04 -22.78 -6.12
N ALA A 187 22.76 -23.19 -7.36
CA ALA A 187 22.11 -22.35 -8.36
C ALA A 187 20.68 -21.96 -7.95
N ASP A 188 19.91 -22.89 -7.37
CA ASP A 188 18.56 -22.59 -6.87
C ASP A 188 18.61 -21.62 -5.70
N VAL A 189 19.54 -21.81 -4.76
CA VAL A 189 19.70 -20.89 -3.61
C VAL A 189 20.08 -19.48 -4.10
N ALA A 190 21.02 -19.39 -5.05
CA ALA A 190 21.40 -18.12 -5.68
C ALA A 190 20.20 -17.45 -6.36
N HIS A 191 19.38 -18.23 -7.07
CA HIS A 191 18.16 -17.75 -7.72
C HIS A 191 17.12 -17.22 -6.71
N PHE A 192 16.87 -17.95 -5.62
CA PHE A 192 15.91 -17.54 -4.58
C PHE A 192 16.39 -16.32 -3.77
N MET A 193 17.69 -16.23 -3.52
CA MET A 193 18.29 -15.16 -2.70
C MET A 193 18.71 -13.92 -3.50
N GLY A 194 18.72 -14.01 -4.83
CA GLY A 194 19.10 -12.91 -5.72
C GLY A 194 20.54 -12.43 -5.50
N MET A 195 21.46 -13.37 -5.36
CA MET A 195 22.89 -13.11 -5.15
C MET A 195 23.73 -14.09 -5.98
N SER A 196 25.04 -13.87 -6.03
CA SER A 196 25.95 -14.79 -6.72
C SER A 196 25.98 -16.17 -6.04
N GLU A 197 26.37 -17.20 -6.78
CA GLU A 197 26.54 -18.55 -6.22
C GLU A 197 27.56 -18.59 -5.07
N GLU A 198 28.59 -17.74 -5.15
CA GLU A 198 29.62 -17.60 -4.12
C GLU A 198 29.05 -17.00 -2.84
N ASP A 199 28.31 -15.88 -2.96
CA ASP A 199 27.67 -15.22 -1.83
C ASP A 199 26.60 -16.11 -1.18
N ALA A 200 25.81 -16.81 -1.99
CA ALA A 200 24.80 -17.76 -1.53
C ALA A 200 25.43 -18.89 -0.71
N THR A 201 26.55 -19.44 -1.19
CA THR A 201 27.29 -20.48 -0.48
C THR A 201 27.86 -19.98 0.83
N ASN A 202 28.48 -18.79 0.81
CA ASN A 202 29.02 -18.15 2.01
C ASN A 202 27.92 -17.91 3.06
N TYR A 203 26.76 -17.41 2.64
CA TYR A 203 25.62 -17.18 3.52
C TYR A 203 25.08 -18.48 4.11
N ALA A 204 24.94 -19.53 3.30
CA ALA A 204 24.47 -20.84 3.75
C ALA A 204 25.42 -21.47 4.78
N VAL A 205 26.73 -21.44 4.53
CA VAL A 205 27.74 -21.99 5.44
C VAL A 205 27.80 -21.21 6.76
N GLN A 206 27.70 -19.88 6.72
CA GLN A 206 27.60 -19.04 7.93
C GLN A 206 26.38 -19.37 8.79
N ASN A 207 25.28 -19.80 8.15
CA ASN A 207 24.06 -20.23 8.82
C ASN A 207 24.03 -21.74 9.14
N GLY A 208 25.18 -22.42 9.07
CA GLY A 208 25.36 -23.79 9.53
C GLY A 208 24.93 -24.88 8.54
N TRP A 209 24.73 -24.56 7.26
CA TRP A 209 24.54 -25.56 6.21
C TRP A 209 25.89 -26.17 5.80
N SER A 210 25.88 -27.39 5.26
CA SER A 210 27.10 -28.06 4.78
C SER A 210 27.14 -28.12 3.25
N LEU A 211 28.28 -27.74 2.69
CA LEU A 211 28.55 -27.76 1.25
C LEU A 211 29.08 -29.12 0.81
N ASP A 212 28.45 -29.69 -0.21
CA ASP A 212 28.99 -30.80 -1.00
C ASP A 212 29.51 -30.25 -2.33
N ALA A 213 30.83 -30.01 -2.39
CA ALA A 213 31.51 -29.46 -3.55
C ALA A 213 31.49 -30.40 -4.77
N ALA A 214 31.38 -31.72 -4.57
CA ALA A 214 31.35 -32.69 -5.65
C ALA A 214 30.00 -32.69 -6.36
N ALA A 215 28.91 -32.58 -5.60
CA ALA A 215 27.55 -32.56 -6.14
C ALA A 215 27.03 -31.15 -6.49
N LYS A 216 27.73 -30.07 -6.08
CA LYS A 216 27.24 -28.68 -6.11
C LYS A 216 25.90 -28.53 -5.35
N MET A 217 25.78 -29.24 -4.24
CA MET A 217 24.57 -29.28 -3.41
C MET A 217 24.87 -28.77 -2.00
N LEU A 218 23.90 -28.09 -1.41
CA LEU A 218 23.91 -27.67 -0.02
C LEU A 218 22.98 -28.57 0.79
N THR A 219 23.49 -29.12 1.89
CA THR A 219 22.68 -29.90 2.83
C THR A 219 22.19 -28.97 3.94
N VAL A 220 20.86 -28.86 4.01
CA VAL A 220 20.15 -27.99 4.92
C VAL A 220 20.10 -28.64 6.30
N ARG A 221 20.64 -27.95 7.31
CA ARG A 221 20.49 -28.37 8.70
C ARG A 221 19.21 -27.79 9.27
N LYS A 222 18.13 -28.57 9.23
CA LYS A 222 16.91 -28.23 9.96
C LYS A 222 17.23 -28.12 11.45
N GLN A 223 16.96 -26.96 12.04
CA GLN A 223 16.93 -26.86 13.50
C GLN A 223 15.92 -27.89 13.99
N LYS A 224 16.35 -28.80 14.87
CA LYS A 224 15.42 -29.77 15.46
C LYS A 224 14.30 -28.96 16.11
N PRO A 225 13.03 -29.12 15.70
CA PRO A 225 11.95 -28.51 16.45
C PRO A 225 12.10 -29.02 17.87
N GLN A 226 12.23 -28.10 18.83
CA GLN A 226 12.10 -28.46 20.24
C GLN A 226 10.65 -28.85 20.43
N THR A 227 10.34 -30.12 20.16
CA THR A 227 9.08 -30.72 20.56
C THR A 227 9.12 -30.78 22.08
N ASN A 228 8.77 -29.67 22.72
CA ASN A 228 8.39 -29.68 24.12
C ASN A 228 7.08 -30.47 24.19
N GLN A 229 7.19 -31.79 24.17
CA GLN A 229 6.14 -32.75 24.52
C GLN A 229 5.87 -32.70 26.03
N LYS A 230 5.91 -31.52 26.64
CA LYS A 230 5.39 -31.34 27.98
C LYS A 230 3.91 -31.03 27.81
N LEU A 231 3.08 -32.03 28.07
CA LEU A 231 1.63 -31.84 28.20
C LEU A 231 1.41 -30.74 29.23
N ASP A 232 1.00 -29.57 28.76
CA ASP A 232 0.71 -28.42 29.59
C ASP A 232 -0.60 -28.67 30.35
N ALA A 233 -0.60 -28.44 31.66
CA ALA A 233 -1.76 -28.58 32.53
C ALA A 233 -2.95 -27.74 32.04
N SER A 234 -2.68 -26.62 31.35
CA SER A 234 -3.71 -25.79 30.71
C SER A 234 -4.50 -26.55 29.63
N LYS A 235 -3.86 -27.46 28.87
CA LYS A 235 -4.53 -28.30 27.86
C LYS A 235 -5.41 -29.36 28.52
N LEU A 236 -5.01 -29.88 29.67
CA LEU A 236 -5.84 -30.80 30.47
C LEU A 236 -7.07 -30.10 31.04
N GLN A 237 -6.92 -28.88 31.56
CA GLN A 237 -8.05 -28.07 32.03
C GLN A 237 -9.08 -27.80 30.91
N ARG A 238 -8.61 -27.47 29.70
CA ARG A 238 -9.50 -27.27 28.54
C ARG A 238 -10.24 -28.54 28.12
N LEU A 239 -9.63 -29.72 28.26
CA LEU A 239 -10.31 -31.00 28.02
C LEU A 239 -11.40 -31.24 29.07
N THR A 240 -11.10 -30.99 30.34
CA THR A 240 -12.10 -31.09 31.43
C THR A 240 -13.28 -30.14 31.20
N GLU A 241 -13.01 -28.91 30.76
CA GLU A 241 -14.05 -27.92 30.48
C GLU A 241 -14.90 -28.29 29.24
N CYS A 242 -14.30 -28.93 28.22
CA CYS A 242 -15.05 -29.47 27.07
C CYS A 242 -15.95 -30.63 27.47
N VAL A 243 -15.48 -31.54 28.34
CA VAL A 243 -16.31 -32.66 28.84
C VAL A 243 -17.50 -32.12 29.63
N PHE A 244 -17.28 -31.12 30.48
CA PHE A 244 -18.35 -30.50 31.26
C PHE A 244 -19.44 -29.83 30.39
N HIS A 245 -19.05 -29.19 29.28
CA HIS A 245 -19.97 -28.58 28.33
C HIS A 245 -20.77 -29.58 27.48
N LEU A 246 -20.30 -30.82 27.35
CA LEU A 246 -20.97 -31.87 26.57
C LEU A 246 -21.92 -32.73 27.41
N GLU A 247 -21.79 -32.68 28.74
CA GLU A 247 -22.65 -33.43 29.67
C GLU A 247 -23.95 -32.68 30.05
N HIS A 248 -24.11 -31.42 29.65
CA HIS A 248 -25.34 -30.62 29.83
C HIS A 248 -26.03 -30.34 28.48
#